data_AF-A0A1Q6E9J8-F1
#
_entry.id   AF-A0A1Q6E9J8-F1
#
_cell.length_a   1.000
_cell.length_b   1.000
_cell.length_c   1.000
_cell.angle_alpha   90.00
_cell.angle_beta   90.00
_cell.angle_gamma   90.00
#
_symmetry.space_group_name_H-M   'P 1'
#
loop_
_entity.id
_entity.type
_entity.pdbx_description
1 polymer ?
#
loop_
_entity_poly.entity_id
_entity_poly.type
_entity_poly.pdbx_seq_one_letter_code
_entity_poly.pdbx_strand_id
1 'polypeptide(L)'
;MAPKTKTPDRLTVEERRELPASAFGIPETREFPLVDAAHIRAAEAYFRYAPDDRKAALARRILARAREMGVDVRSRVIRGWAGEA
;
A
#
# COMPACT_ATOMS: atom_id res chain seq x y z
N MET A 1 -11.30 28.01 13.22
CA MET A 1 -11.20 27.55 11.82
C MET A 1 -9.84 26.89 11.63
N ALA A 2 -9.82 25.62 11.21
CA ALA A 2 -8.69 24.74 10.86
C ALA A 2 -7.59 24.48 11.93
N PRO A 3 -7.56 23.30 12.58
CA PRO A 3 -6.34 22.82 13.21
C PRO A 3 -5.36 22.36 12.13
N LYS A 4 -4.14 22.90 12.19
CA LYS A 4 -2.98 22.50 11.38
C LYS A 4 -2.74 21.01 11.61
N THR A 5 -2.92 20.19 10.57
CA THR A 5 -2.66 18.75 10.61
C THR A 5 -1.15 18.54 10.76
N LYS A 6 -0.74 18.33 12.00
CA LYS A 6 0.61 17.93 12.39
C LYS A 6 0.78 16.50 11.92
N THR A 7 1.42 16.28 10.78
CA THR A 7 1.90 14.96 10.35
C THR A 7 3.10 14.58 11.21
N PRO A 8 3.00 13.61 12.15
CA PRO A 8 4.21 12.99 12.65
C PRO A 8 4.77 12.09 11.54
N ASP A 9 5.82 12.56 10.90
CA ASP A 9 6.59 11.91 9.82
C ASP A 9 7.32 10.62 10.25
N ARG A 10 6.97 10.03 11.40
CA ARG A 10 7.64 8.84 11.96
C ARG A 10 6.65 7.98 12.73
N LEU A 11 6.09 6.98 12.06
CA LEU A 11 5.50 5.82 12.73
C LEU A 11 6.61 5.15 13.57
N THR A 12 6.42 5.07 14.89
CA THR A 12 7.32 4.38 15.80
C THR A 12 7.24 2.86 15.59
N VAL A 13 8.27 2.13 16.02
CA VAL A 13 8.35 0.66 15.88
C VAL A 13 7.18 -0.05 16.61
N GLU A 14 6.61 0.57 17.64
CA GLU A 14 5.43 0.06 18.36
C GLU A 14 4.13 0.21 17.55
N GLU A 15 3.91 1.34 16.88
CA GLU A 15 2.78 1.51 15.94
C GLU A 15 2.87 0.55 14.75
N ARG A 16 4.09 0.10 14.39
CA ARG A 16 4.31 -0.95 13.37
C ARG A 16 3.95 -2.36 13.85
N ARG A 17 3.93 -2.61 15.16
CA ARG A 17 3.74 -3.96 15.73
C ARG A 17 2.27 -4.34 15.90
N GLU A 18 1.39 -3.33 15.97
CA GLU A 18 -0.07 -3.48 15.94
C GLU A 18 -0.65 -3.38 14.52
N LEU A 19 0.19 -3.27 13.48
CA LEU A 19 -0.30 -3.10 12.13
C LEU A 19 -1.20 -4.27 11.73
N PRO A 20 -2.48 -4.01 11.39
CA PRO A 20 -3.38 -5.06 10.97
C PRO A 20 -2.87 -5.69 9.69
N ALA A 21 -3.29 -6.92 9.38
CA ALA A 21 -2.91 -7.58 8.14
C ALA A 21 -3.29 -6.79 6.87
N SER A 22 -4.19 -5.80 6.99
CA SER A 22 -4.48 -4.78 5.96
C SER A 22 -3.31 -3.87 5.60
N ALA A 23 -2.28 -3.74 6.45
CA ALA A 23 -1.06 -3.01 6.15
C ALA A 23 -0.14 -3.76 5.16
N PHE A 24 -0.49 -5.00 4.82
CA PHE A 24 0.21 -5.80 3.83
C PHE A 24 -0.67 -6.01 2.61
N GLY A 25 -0.04 -5.95 1.44
CA GLY A 25 -0.67 -6.27 0.18
C GLY A 25 -1.13 -7.72 0.13
N ILE A 26 -0.36 -8.63 0.76
CA ILE A 26 -0.76 -10.02 0.98
C ILE A 26 -0.77 -10.29 2.49
N PRO A 27 -1.95 -10.39 3.12
CA PRO A 27 -2.07 -10.52 4.57
C PRO A 27 -1.61 -11.89 5.08
N GLU A 28 -1.85 -12.94 4.29
CA GLU A 28 -1.57 -14.34 4.66
C GLU A 28 -0.07 -14.61 4.80
N THR A 29 0.73 -14.08 3.87
CA THR A 29 2.19 -14.23 3.85
C THR A 29 2.93 -12.99 4.38
N ARG A 30 2.18 -11.93 4.73
CA ARG A 30 2.71 -10.60 5.13
C ARG A 30 3.71 -10.03 4.12
N GLU A 31 3.45 -10.30 2.84
CA GLU A 31 4.25 -9.77 1.74
C GLU A 31 3.69 -8.43 1.26
N PHE A 32 4.53 -7.65 0.57
CA PHE A 32 4.21 -6.32 0.09
C PHE A 32 3.79 -5.38 1.24
N PRO A 33 4.73 -4.95 2.10
CA PRO A 33 4.41 -3.93 3.09
C PRO A 33 3.84 -2.68 2.40
N LEU A 34 2.75 -2.14 2.94
CA LEU A 34 2.11 -0.91 2.49
C LEU A 34 2.06 0.09 3.67
N VAL A 35 3.18 0.20 4.38
CA VAL A 35 3.25 0.93 5.65
C VAL A 35 3.60 2.40 5.48
N ASP A 36 4.40 2.72 4.46
CA ASP A 36 4.79 4.09 4.07
C ASP A 36 4.95 4.22 2.55
N ALA A 37 5.16 5.45 2.08
CA ALA A 37 5.25 5.76 0.66
C ALA A 37 6.37 5.01 -0.07
N ALA A 38 7.51 4.81 0.59
CA ALA A 38 8.63 4.07 0.02
C ALA A 38 8.24 2.60 -0.20
N HIS A 39 7.56 2.00 0.76
CA HIS A 39 7.06 0.63 0.63
C HIS A 39 5.95 0.49 -0.43
N ILE A 40 5.07 1.48 -0.61
CA ILE A 40 4.09 1.48 -1.70
C ILE A 40 4.78 1.49 -3.07
N ARG A 41 5.83 2.31 -3.24
CA ARG A 41 6.62 2.34 -4.48
C ARG A 41 7.38 1.04 -4.69
N ALA A 42 7.93 0.45 -3.64
CA ALA A 42 8.52 -0.87 -3.69
C ALA A 42 7.48 -1.91 -4.12
N ALA A 43 6.28 -1.90 -3.53
CA ALA A 43 5.20 -2.81 -3.88
C ALA A 43 4.79 -2.64 -5.35
N GLU A 44 4.75 -1.42 -5.87
CA GLU A 44 4.52 -1.16 -7.30
C GLU A 44 5.60 -1.80 -8.19
N ALA A 45 6.88 -1.67 -7.82
CA ALA A 45 7.99 -2.26 -8.57
C ALA A 45 8.04 -3.80 -8.47
N TYR A 46 7.74 -4.35 -7.29
CA TYR A 46 7.74 -5.80 -7.05
C TYR A 46 6.43 -6.48 -7.47
N PHE A 47 5.40 -5.72 -7.86
CA PHE A 47 4.08 -6.25 -8.22
C PHE A 47 4.14 -7.36 -9.29
N ARG A 48 5.11 -7.28 -10.21
CA ARG A 48 5.32 -8.30 -11.25
C ARG A 48 5.62 -9.70 -10.71
N TYR A 49 6.18 -9.78 -9.49
CA TYR A 49 6.52 -11.04 -8.82
C TYR A 49 5.41 -11.54 -7.89
N ALA A 50 4.35 -10.75 -7.69
CA ALA A 50 3.21 -11.20 -6.91
C ALA A 50 2.50 -12.35 -7.64
N PRO A 51 1.92 -13.31 -6.90
CA PRO A 51 1.13 -14.38 -7.51
C PRO A 51 -0.15 -13.81 -8.14
N ASP A 52 -0.48 -14.24 -9.37
CA ASP A 52 -1.61 -13.73 -10.15
C ASP A 52 -2.96 -13.79 -9.42
N ASP A 53 -3.20 -14.86 -8.66
CA ASP A 53 -4.41 -15.04 -7.84
C ASP A 53 -4.59 -13.90 -6.81
N ARG A 54 -3.49 -13.32 -6.33
CA ARG A 54 -3.49 -12.23 -5.36
C ARG A 54 -3.21 -10.87 -5.98
N LYS A 55 -2.81 -10.77 -7.26
CA LYS A 55 -2.51 -9.49 -7.94
C LYS A 55 -3.68 -8.53 -7.91
N ALA A 56 -4.91 -9.02 -8.13
CA ALA A 56 -6.10 -8.18 -8.10
C ALA A 56 -6.34 -7.57 -6.70
N ALA A 57 -6.27 -8.39 -5.65
CA ALA A 57 -6.41 -7.93 -4.26
C ALA A 57 -5.27 -7.00 -3.84
N LEU A 58 -4.03 -7.35 -4.19
CA LEU A 58 -2.82 -6.56 -3.95
C LEU A 58 -2.93 -5.18 -4.61
N ALA A 59 -3.36 -5.12 -5.87
CA ALA A 59 -3.49 -3.88 -6.61
C ALA A 59 -4.50 -2.92 -5.96
N ARG A 60 -5.67 -3.43 -5.56
CA ARG A 60 -6.69 -2.63 -4.85
C ARG A 60 -6.14 -2.06 -3.54
N ARG A 61 -5.38 -2.87 -2.78
CA ARG A 61 -4.75 -2.44 -1.52
C ARG A 61 -3.67 -1.40 -1.74
N ILE A 62 -2.80 -1.59 -2.73
CA ILE A 62 -1.77 -0.62 -3.12
C ILE A 62 -2.43 0.73 -3.43
N LEU A 63 -3.48 0.75 -4.26
CA LEU A 63 -4.17 1.99 -4.62
C LEU A 63 -4.88 2.63 -3.43
N ALA A 64 -5.58 1.85 -2.60
CA ALA A 64 -6.24 2.36 -1.41
C ALA A 64 -5.24 3.03 -0.47
N ARG A 65 -4.14 2.34 -0.14
CA ARG A 65 -3.11 2.86 0.74
C ARG A 65 -2.36 4.04 0.13
N ALA A 66 -2.14 4.00 -1.17
CA ALA A 66 -1.50 5.09 -1.90
C ALA A 66 -2.33 6.37 -1.79
N ARG A 67 -3.67 6.28 -1.91
CA ARG A 67 -4.58 7.42 -1.70
C ARG A 67 -4.52 7.95 -0.27
N GLU A 68 -4.51 7.07 0.73
CA GLU A 68 -4.40 7.48 2.14
C GLU A 68 -3.10 8.24 2.44
N MET A 69 -2.00 7.84 1.81
CA MET A 69 -0.69 8.47 2.02
C MET A 69 -0.32 9.54 1.00
N GLY A 70 -1.23 9.87 0.07
CA GLY A 70 -0.97 10.86 -0.99
C GLY A 70 0.09 10.43 -2.01
N VAL A 71 0.32 9.12 -2.17
CA VAL A 71 1.23 8.56 -3.16
C VAL A 71 0.50 8.34 -4.47
N ASP A 72 1.03 8.86 -5.57
CA ASP A 72 0.44 8.69 -6.89
C ASP A 72 0.99 7.46 -7.62
N VAL A 73 0.26 6.33 -7.58
CA VAL A 73 0.60 5.09 -8.30
C VAL A 73 0.05 5.16 -9.72
N ARG A 74 0.96 5.25 -10.72
CA ARG A 74 0.61 5.39 -12.15
C ARG A 74 0.74 4.10 -12.95
N SER A 75 1.19 3.00 -12.34
CA SER A 75 1.32 1.74 -13.03
C SER A 75 -0.01 1.29 -13.63
N ARG A 76 -0.07 1.24 -14.97
CA ARG A 76 -1.23 0.75 -15.73
C ARG A 76 -1.56 -0.70 -15.39
N VAL A 77 -0.53 -1.50 -15.12
CA VAL A 77 -0.70 -2.90 -14.72
C VAL A 77 -1.51 -2.98 -13.43
N ILE A 78 -1.12 -2.23 -12.40
CA ILE A 78 -1.82 -2.22 -11.11
C ILE A 78 -3.27 -1.74 -11.27
N ARG A 79 -3.50 -0.66 -12.02
CA ARG A 79 -4.86 -0.16 -12.27
C ARG A 79 -5.73 -1.19 -13.00
N GLY A 80 -5.19 -1.86 -14.02
CA GLY A 80 -5.88 -2.93 -14.73
C GLY A 80 -6.24 -4.12 -13.82
N TRP A 81 -5.30 -4.56 -12.97
CA TRP A 81 -5.56 -5.64 -12.00
C TRP A 81 -6.55 -5.22 -10.91
N ALA A 82 -6.58 -3.94 -10.52
CA ALA A 82 -7.54 -3.44 -9.55
C ALA A 82 -8.98 -3.39 -10.10
N GLY A 83 -9.14 -3.40 -11.43
CA GLY A 83 -10.42 -3.20 -12.12
C GLY A 83 -10.74 -1.73 -12.40
N GLU A 84 -9.76 -0.82 -12.25
CA GLU A 84 -9.85 0.57 -12.73
C GLU A 84 -9.36 0.61 -14.19
N ALA A 85 -10.10 -0.08 -15.07
CA ALA A 85 -9.86 -0.13 -16.51
C ALA A 85 -10.49 1.06 -17.23
#